data_AF-A0A1S9AXW3-F1
#
_entry.id   AF-A0A1S9AXW3-F1
#
_cell.length_a   1.000
_cell.length_b   1.000
_cell.length_c   1.000
_cell.angle_alpha   90.00
_cell.angle_beta   90.00
_cell.angle_gamma   90.00
#
_symmetry.space_group_name_H-M   'P 1'
#
loop_
_entity.id
_entity.type
_entity.pdbx_description
1 polymer ?
#
loop_
_entity_poly.entity_id
_entity_poly.type
_entity_poly.pdbx_seq_one_letter_code
_entity_poly.pdbx_strand_id
1 'polypeptide(L)'
;MASAFINRWFRNPFLSPRISRANMKKLAAYTLNALETPKQPAGAPNTTALAAALRPLYQSFDENLGSGATAAARQQGGTISAEDAFEQLRSWPAEAARRFILPKFTETTAVYREFFPEGRSAFSQATRKSIVTDMRAFIAAGLEHAPDISEEVATTAQSRLDAYLAAEQQQGQAKKAKKDGGQAIKADQRALAVVLLRCYATLLAAFADNPEQAATYFDLSMLPSKPKAAKADKAKLETVV
;
A
#
# COMPACT_ATOMS: atom_id res chain seq x y z
N MET A 1 -1.43 -34.57 -2.28
CA MET A 1 -1.21 -33.89 -0.99
C MET A 1 0.24 -34.06 -0.59
N ALA A 2 0.96 -33.01 -0.18
CA ALA A 2 2.33 -33.16 0.30
C ALA A 2 2.34 -33.76 1.72
N SER A 3 3.18 -34.78 1.94
CA SER A 3 3.30 -35.46 3.24
C SER A 3 3.55 -34.48 4.39
N ALA A 4 2.94 -34.74 5.55
CA ALA A 4 3.14 -33.96 6.77
C ALA A 4 4.63 -33.90 7.19
N PHE A 5 5.42 -34.92 6.82
CA PHE A 5 6.86 -34.95 7.01
C PHE A 5 7.57 -33.86 6.19
N ILE A 6 7.28 -33.78 4.88
CA ILE A 6 7.87 -32.77 3.97
C ILE A 6 7.52 -31.36 4.43
N ASN A 7 6.25 -31.13 4.77
CA ASN A 7 5.75 -29.83 5.25
C ASN A 7 6.38 -29.36 6.58
N ARG A 8 6.88 -30.28 7.41
CA ARG A 8 7.47 -29.97 8.72
C ARG A 8 8.99 -29.78 8.68
N TRP A 9 9.71 -30.51 7.84
CA TRP A 9 11.17 -30.55 7.86
C TRP A 9 11.85 -29.87 6.65
N PHE A 10 11.21 -29.85 5.48
CA PHE A 10 11.81 -29.35 4.23
C PHE A 10 11.23 -28.01 3.76
N ARG A 11 10.39 -27.37 4.59
CA ARG A 11 9.81 -26.07 4.26
C ARG A 11 10.82 -24.96 4.51
N ASN A 12 11.02 -24.10 3.52
CA ASN A 12 11.89 -22.92 3.66
C ASN A 12 11.43 -22.04 4.85
N PRO A 13 12.23 -21.89 5.92
CA PRO A 13 11.84 -21.11 7.10
C PRO A 13 11.76 -19.61 6.79
N PHE A 14 12.57 -19.13 5.83
CA PHE A 14 12.63 -17.74 5.38
C PHE A 14 11.42 -17.34 4.53
N LEU A 15 10.63 -18.29 4.01
CA LEU A 15 9.35 -18.01 3.34
C LEU A 15 8.15 -17.92 4.31
N SER A 16 8.40 -17.79 5.62
CA SER A 16 7.33 -17.60 6.60
C SER A 16 6.66 -16.23 6.41
N PRO A 17 5.32 -16.16 6.22
CA PRO A 17 4.59 -14.89 6.05
C PRO A 17 4.56 -14.04 7.33
N ARG A 18 5.08 -14.56 8.45
CA ARG A 18 5.22 -13.85 9.73
C ARG A 18 6.56 -13.13 9.89
N ILE A 19 7.52 -13.33 8.97
CA ILE A 19 8.76 -12.53 8.97
C ILE A 19 8.45 -11.14 8.44
N SER A 20 8.62 -10.12 9.28
CA SER A 20 8.47 -8.72 8.86
C SER A 20 9.54 -8.36 7.82
N ARG A 21 9.25 -7.41 6.93
CA ARG A 21 10.22 -6.94 5.93
C ARG A 21 11.50 -6.38 6.58
N ALA A 22 11.36 -5.72 7.72
CA ALA A 22 12.49 -5.23 8.52
C ALA A 22 13.35 -6.37 9.09
N ASN A 23 12.74 -7.45 9.61
CA ASN A 23 13.46 -8.63 10.07
C ASN A 23 14.14 -9.36 8.90
N MET A 24 13.49 -9.45 7.73
CA MET A 24 14.11 -10.01 6.53
C MET A 24 15.34 -9.22 6.09
N LYS A 25 15.25 -7.87 6.07
CA LYS A 25 16.41 -7.00 5.77
C LYS A 25 17.55 -7.27 6.75
N LYS A 26 17.27 -7.22 8.06
CA LYS A 26 18.27 -7.42 9.10
C LYS A 26 18.93 -8.81 9.03
N LEU A 27 18.14 -9.87 8.82
CA LEU A 27 18.62 -11.24 8.68
C LEU A 27 19.55 -11.41 7.46
N ALA A 28 19.14 -10.86 6.31
CA ALA A 28 19.95 -10.91 5.09
C ALA A 28 21.24 -10.10 5.21
N ALA A 29 21.18 -8.90 5.82
CA ALA A 29 22.36 -8.09 6.11
C ALA A 29 23.34 -8.81 7.07
N TYR A 30 22.83 -9.43 8.13
CA TYR A 30 23.63 -10.23 9.06
C TYR A 30 24.32 -11.39 8.35
N THR A 31 23.58 -12.15 7.54
CA THR A 31 24.11 -13.28 6.77
C THR A 31 25.17 -12.83 5.77
N LEU A 32 24.94 -11.71 5.08
CA LEU A 32 25.90 -11.12 4.15
C LEU A 32 27.21 -10.75 4.86
N ASN A 33 27.13 -10.04 5.98
CA ASN A 33 28.30 -9.65 6.79
C ASN A 33 29.10 -10.88 7.29
N ALA A 34 28.42 -11.95 7.71
CA ALA A 34 29.07 -13.19 8.15
C ALA A 34 29.78 -13.92 6.99
N LEU A 35 29.16 -13.98 5.81
CA LEU A 35 29.78 -14.57 4.61
C LEU A 35 30.97 -13.74 4.08
N GLU A 36 30.92 -12.42 4.24
CA GLU A 36 31.96 -11.47 3.81
C GLU A 36 33.09 -11.28 4.84
N THR A 37 32.99 -11.88 6.03
CA THR A 37 34.01 -11.77 7.08
C THR A 37 35.35 -12.37 6.60
N PRO A 38 36.49 -11.66 6.69
CA PRO A 38 37.77 -12.13 6.13
C PRO A 38 38.31 -13.42 6.77
N LYS A 39 37.98 -13.66 8.03
CA LYS A 39 38.41 -14.86 8.78
C LYS A 39 37.24 -15.83 8.91
N GLN A 40 37.15 -16.75 7.96
CA GLN A 40 36.17 -17.84 7.99
C GLN A 40 36.63 -18.99 8.91
N PRO A 41 35.71 -19.72 9.57
CA PRO A 41 36.02 -20.95 10.30
C PRO A 41 36.57 -22.05 9.39
N ALA A 42 37.34 -22.98 9.98
CA ALA A 42 37.90 -24.11 9.24
C ALA A 42 36.78 -25.03 8.71
N GLY A 43 36.86 -25.43 7.45
CA GLY A 43 35.80 -26.21 6.79
C GLY A 43 34.67 -25.37 6.17
N ALA A 44 34.73 -24.03 6.26
CA ALA A 44 33.76 -23.17 5.58
C ALA A 44 33.73 -23.42 4.06
N PRO A 45 32.54 -23.41 3.43
CA PRO A 45 32.41 -23.50 1.98
C PRO A 45 32.87 -22.18 1.33
N ASN A 46 32.76 -22.06 0.00
CA ASN A 46 33.07 -20.82 -0.72
C ASN A 46 32.06 -19.70 -0.36
N THR A 47 32.31 -18.99 0.74
CA THR A 47 31.44 -17.93 1.26
C THR A 47 31.40 -16.72 0.33
N THR A 48 32.48 -16.45 -0.41
CA THR A 48 32.54 -15.40 -1.45
C THR A 48 31.49 -15.62 -2.53
N ALA A 49 31.32 -16.85 -3.01
CA ALA A 49 30.29 -17.19 -4.00
C ALA A 49 28.87 -17.07 -3.42
N LEU A 50 28.67 -17.45 -2.15
CA LEU A 50 27.40 -17.28 -1.45
C LEU A 50 27.05 -15.80 -1.24
N ALA A 51 28.01 -14.97 -0.85
CA ALA A 51 27.86 -13.53 -0.71
C ALA A 51 27.53 -12.88 -2.07
N ALA A 52 28.24 -13.25 -3.14
CA ALA A 52 27.98 -12.75 -4.49
C ALA A 52 26.56 -13.07 -4.99
N ALA A 53 26.00 -14.22 -4.62
CA ALA A 53 24.62 -14.58 -4.93
C ALA A 53 23.58 -13.84 -4.07
N LEU A 54 23.90 -13.52 -2.82
CA LEU A 54 23.00 -12.87 -1.87
C LEU A 54 22.95 -11.34 -2.03
N ARG A 55 24.11 -10.70 -2.29
CA ARG A 55 24.28 -9.24 -2.34
C ARG A 55 23.32 -8.51 -3.29
N PRO A 56 23.16 -8.87 -4.58
CA PRO A 56 22.27 -8.13 -5.49
C PRO A 56 20.80 -8.24 -5.09
N LEU A 57 20.37 -9.38 -4.52
CA LEU A 57 19.00 -9.55 -4.03
C LEU A 57 18.74 -8.74 -2.75
N TYR A 58 19.74 -8.63 -1.88
CA TYR A 58 19.66 -7.75 -0.70
C TYR A 58 19.55 -6.27 -1.11
N GLN A 59 20.35 -5.83 -2.09
CA GLN A 59 20.31 -4.45 -2.60
C GLN A 59 18.96 -4.11 -3.23
N SER A 60 18.46 -4.93 -4.16
CA SER A 60 17.11 -4.76 -4.75
C SER A 60 16.01 -4.70 -3.69
N PHE A 61 16.06 -5.60 -2.70
CA PHE A 61 15.08 -5.62 -1.62
C PHE A 61 15.11 -4.36 -0.76
N ASP A 62 16.29 -3.80 -0.50
CA ASP A 62 16.42 -2.57 0.31
C ASP A 62 15.99 -1.31 -0.46
N GLU A 63 16.40 -1.18 -1.72
CA GLU A 63 15.98 -0.09 -2.62
C GLU A 63 14.46 -0.04 -2.76
N ASN A 64 13.83 -1.20 -2.98
CA ASN A 64 12.36 -1.32 -3.07
C ASN A 64 11.65 -1.08 -1.73
N LEU A 65 12.32 -1.32 -0.60
CA LEU A 65 11.79 -1.02 0.73
C LEU A 65 11.87 0.49 1.04
N GLY A 66 12.97 1.15 0.65
CA GLY A 66 13.16 2.59 0.77
C GLY A 66 12.22 3.40 -0.14
N SER A 67 12.09 3.02 -1.41
CA SER A 67 11.19 3.70 -2.36
C SER A 67 9.73 3.66 -1.91
N GLY A 68 9.29 2.54 -1.33
CA GLY A 68 7.97 2.39 -0.72
C GLY A 68 7.73 3.30 0.48
N ALA A 69 8.75 3.60 1.28
CA ALA A 69 8.66 4.54 2.40
C ALA A 69 8.56 6.00 1.92
N THR A 70 9.39 6.40 0.95
CA THR A 70 9.35 7.74 0.35
C THR A 70 8.01 8.00 -0.35
N ALA A 71 7.45 7.00 -1.03
CA ALA A 71 6.11 7.09 -1.63
C ALA A 71 4.99 7.26 -0.59
N ALA A 72 5.12 6.68 0.60
CA ALA A 72 4.18 6.87 1.71
C ALA A 72 4.32 8.25 2.37
N ALA A 73 5.55 8.74 2.57
CA ALA A 73 5.80 10.07 3.15
C ALA A 73 5.23 11.20 2.27
N ARG A 74 5.36 11.10 0.94
CA ARG A 74 4.76 12.05 -0.01
C ARG A 74 3.22 12.11 0.04
N GLN A 75 2.53 11.11 0.60
CA GLN A 75 1.08 11.14 0.76
C GLN A 75 0.60 11.97 1.95
N GLN A 76 1.49 12.36 2.87
CA GLN A 76 1.14 13.15 4.06
C GLN A 76 1.40 14.66 3.86
N GLY A 77 2.05 15.06 2.77
CA GLY A 77 2.46 16.44 2.51
C GLY A 77 1.66 17.14 1.41
N GLY A 78 0.62 17.89 1.79
CA GLY A 78 0.29 19.16 1.12
C GLY A 78 -0.66 19.17 -0.08
N THR A 79 -1.11 18.03 -0.63
CA THR A 79 -2.16 18.05 -1.67
C THR A 79 -3.55 18.06 -1.03
N ILE A 80 -4.44 18.95 -1.49
CA ILE A 80 -5.90 18.89 -1.22
C ILE A 80 -6.35 17.45 -1.52
N SER A 81 -6.93 16.76 -0.54
CA SER A 81 -7.26 15.35 -0.75
C SER A 81 -8.38 15.21 -1.78
N ALA A 82 -8.46 14.05 -2.43
CA ALA A 82 -9.59 13.75 -3.31
C ALA A 82 -10.95 13.67 -2.57
N GLU A 83 -10.97 13.80 -1.23
CA GLU A 83 -12.17 13.99 -0.41
C GLU A 83 -12.47 15.49 -0.25
N ASP A 84 -11.46 16.32 0.07
CA ASP A 84 -11.62 17.77 0.21
C ASP A 84 -12.06 18.42 -1.12
N ALA A 85 -11.44 18.01 -2.24
CA ALA A 85 -11.82 18.47 -3.57
C ALA A 85 -13.23 18.00 -3.98
N PHE A 86 -13.64 16.83 -3.50
CA PHE A 86 -15.00 16.30 -3.71
C PHE A 86 -16.02 17.12 -2.93
N GLU A 87 -15.81 17.37 -1.64
CA GLU A 87 -16.73 18.18 -0.82
C GLU A 87 -16.79 19.64 -1.29
N GLN A 88 -15.68 20.25 -1.73
CA GLN A 88 -15.69 21.57 -2.37
C GLN A 88 -16.49 21.60 -3.69
N LEU A 89 -16.36 20.57 -4.52
CA LEU A 89 -17.16 20.43 -5.75
C LEU A 89 -18.65 20.29 -5.41
N ARG A 90 -18.95 19.47 -4.40
CA ARG A 90 -20.29 19.13 -3.92
C ARG A 90 -21.03 20.30 -3.27
N SER A 91 -20.32 21.22 -2.61
CA SER A 91 -20.92 22.39 -1.95
C SER A 91 -21.25 23.54 -2.92
N TRP A 92 -20.49 23.66 -4.03
CA TRP A 92 -20.57 24.82 -4.91
C TRP A 92 -21.97 25.10 -5.49
N PRO A 93 -22.75 24.12 -5.99
CA PRO A 93 -24.09 24.39 -6.53
C PRO A 93 -25.03 25.02 -5.50
N ALA A 94 -24.91 24.65 -4.22
CA ALA A 94 -25.71 25.25 -3.15
C ALA A 94 -25.24 26.66 -2.76
N GLU A 95 -23.93 26.94 -2.82
CA GLU A 95 -23.36 28.29 -2.68
C GLU A 95 -23.84 29.20 -3.82
N ALA A 96 -23.67 28.74 -5.06
CA ALA A 96 -24.04 29.45 -6.27
C ALA A 96 -25.55 29.69 -6.38
N ALA A 97 -26.38 28.71 -6.00
CA ALA A 97 -27.82 28.85 -5.95
C ALA A 97 -28.25 30.06 -5.10
N ARG A 98 -27.66 30.23 -3.92
CA ARG A 98 -28.03 31.31 -2.98
C ARG A 98 -27.54 32.68 -3.44
N ARG A 99 -26.35 32.75 -4.03
CA ARG A 99 -25.68 34.01 -4.36
C ARG A 99 -26.03 34.56 -5.75
N PHE A 100 -26.28 33.68 -6.72
CA PHE A 100 -26.38 34.05 -8.14
C PHE A 100 -27.71 33.66 -8.78
N ILE A 101 -28.19 32.42 -8.53
CA ILE A 101 -29.36 31.87 -9.24
C ILE A 101 -30.68 32.34 -8.60
N LEU A 102 -30.92 32.10 -7.31
CA LEU A 102 -32.17 32.43 -6.62
C LEU A 102 -32.56 33.93 -6.65
N PRO A 103 -31.62 34.91 -6.65
CA PRO A 103 -31.95 36.32 -6.86
C PRO A 103 -32.54 36.66 -8.24
N LYS A 104 -32.45 35.75 -9.21
CA LYS A 104 -32.89 35.91 -10.61
C LYS A 104 -34.00 34.94 -11.00
N PHE A 105 -33.88 33.69 -10.55
CA PHE A 105 -34.73 32.57 -10.93
C PHE A 105 -35.25 31.86 -9.67
N THR A 106 -36.55 31.97 -9.41
CA THR A 106 -37.20 31.26 -8.31
C THR A 106 -37.28 29.76 -8.58
N GLU A 107 -37.45 28.95 -7.52
CA GLU A 107 -37.48 27.49 -7.61
C GLU A 107 -38.63 26.93 -8.50
N THR A 108 -39.59 27.78 -8.87
CA THR A 108 -40.70 27.51 -9.78
C THR A 108 -40.40 27.73 -11.26
N THR A 109 -39.31 28.41 -11.62
CA THR A 109 -38.95 28.71 -13.02
C THR A 109 -38.41 27.48 -13.76
N ALA A 110 -38.55 27.46 -15.09
CA ALA A 110 -37.94 26.42 -15.93
C ALA A 110 -36.40 26.45 -15.81
N VAL A 111 -35.81 27.65 -15.91
CA VAL A 111 -34.36 27.88 -15.79
C VAL A 111 -33.79 27.30 -14.50
N TYR A 112 -34.42 27.51 -13.34
CA TYR A 112 -33.94 26.90 -12.09
C TYR A 112 -33.89 25.37 -12.13
N ARG A 113 -34.80 24.72 -12.86
CA ARG A 113 -34.83 23.25 -13.03
C ARG A 113 -33.77 22.73 -14.00
N GLU A 114 -33.22 23.57 -14.87
CA GLU A 114 -32.07 23.23 -15.71
C GLU A 114 -30.79 23.11 -14.85
N PHE A 115 -30.63 24.00 -13.85
CA PHE A 115 -29.57 23.90 -12.84
C PHE A 115 -29.80 22.76 -11.83
N PHE A 116 -31.06 22.51 -11.47
CA PHE A 116 -31.43 21.56 -10.40
C PHE A 116 -32.59 20.62 -10.80
N PRO A 117 -32.39 19.66 -11.73
CA PRO A 117 -33.46 18.79 -12.20
C PRO A 117 -34.10 17.95 -11.09
N GLU A 118 -33.27 17.42 -10.19
CA GLU A 118 -33.67 16.64 -9.00
C GLU A 118 -33.67 17.50 -7.70
N GLY A 119 -33.58 18.82 -7.84
CA GLY A 119 -33.41 19.76 -6.72
C GLY A 119 -31.98 19.83 -6.17
N ARG A 120 -31.70 20.86 -5.35
CA ARG A 120 -30.35 21.09 -4.79
C ARG A 120 -29.83 19.94 -3.93
N SER A 121 -30.74 19.17 -3.35
CA SER A 121 -30.45 18.02 -2.48
C SER A 121 -29.85 16.82 -3.20
N ALA A 122 -29.78 16.83 -4.54
CA ALA A 122 -29.11 15.82 -5.35
C ALA A 122 -27.59 16.07 -5.48
N PHE A 123 -27.13 17.33 -5.38
CA PHE A 123 -25.70 17.66 -5.36
C PHE A 123 -25.07 17.35 -4.00
N SER A 124 -25.75 17.68 -2.89
CA SER A 124 -25.54 16.89 -1.66
C SER A 124 -25.96 15.44 -1.91
N GLN A 125 -25.39 14.45 -1.23
CA GLN A 125 -25.71 13.02 -1.46
C GLN A 125 -25.33 12.47 -2.85
N ALA A 126 -24.95 13.32 -3.83
CA ALA A 126 -24.25 12.90 -5.04
C ALA A 126 -23.09 11.98 -4.69
N THR A 127 -22.88 10.96 -5.52
CA THR A 127 -21.72 10.07 -5.37
C THR A 127 -20.55 10.59 -6.20
N ARG A 128 -19.34 10.12 -5.88
CA ARG A 128 -18.13 10.32 -6.72
C ARG A 128 -18.33 9.99 -8.21
N LYS A 129 -19.31 9.13 -8.54
CA LYS A 129 -19.65 8.76 -9.93
C LYS A 129 -20.69 9.69 -10.57
N SER A 130 -21.70 10.15 -9.82
CA SER A 130 -22.76 11.01 -10.37
C SER A 130 -22.29 12.46 -10.46
N ILE A 131 -21.56 12.96 -9.45
CA ILE A 131 -21.19 14.38 -9.32
C ILE A 131 -20.52 14.96 -10.57
N VAL A 132 -19.76 14.16 -11.33
CA VAL A 132 -19.10 14.60 -12.58
C VAL A 132 -20.12 14.89 -13.68
N THR A 133 -21.16 14.07 -13.80
CA THR A 133 -22.27 14.28 -14.75
C THR A 133 -23.13 15.44 -14.27
N ASP A 134 -23.50 15.44 -12.99
CA ASP A 134 -24.37 16.44 -12.38
C ASP A 134 -23.75 17.85 -12.49
N MET A 135 -22.44 17.98 -12.20
CA MET A 135 -21.70 19.23 -12.33
C MET A 135 -21.50 19.67 -13.77
N ARG A 136 -21.40 18.75 -14.73
CA ARG A 136 -21.33 19.11 -16.17
C ARG A 136 -22.65 19.70 -16.66
N ALA A 137 -23.78 19.15 -16.22
CA ALA A 137 -25.10 19.73 -16.50
C ALA A 137 -25.23 21.12 -15.86
N PHE A 138 -24.80 21.27 -14.60
CA PHE A 138 -24.78 22.56 -13.90
C PHE A 138 -23.90 23.61 -14.60
N ILE A 139 -22.71 23.23 -15.09
CA ILE A 139 -21.82 24.11 -15.87
C ILE A 139 -22.46 24.50 -17.20
N ALA A 140 -23.11 23.57 -17.90
CA ALA A 140 -23.79 23.87 -19.17
C ALA A 140 -24.90 24.91 -18.98
N ALA A 141 -25.80 24.72 -18.00
CA ALA A 141 -26.82 25.71 -17.65
C ALA A 141 -26.20 27.04 -17.20
N GLY A 142 -25.07 27.00 -16.46
CA GLY A 142 -24.33 28.19 -16.04
C GLY A 142 -23.71 29.00 -17.17
N LEU A 143 -23.35 28.35 -18.28
CA LEU A 143 -22.86 29.02 -19.49
C LEU A 143 -24.03 29.57 -20.34
N GLU A 144 -25.13 28.83 -20.44
CA GLU A 144 -26.33 29.25 -21.17
C GLU A 144 -26.96 30.52 -20.57
N HIS A 145 -27.10 30.56 -19.24
CA HIS A 145 -27.68 31.68 -18.50
C HIS A 145 -26.64 32.65 -17.92
N ALA A 146 -25.38 32.57 -18.36
CA ALA A 146 -24.28 33.44 -17.91
C ALA A 146 -24.61 34.96 -17.95
N PRO A 147 -25.36 35.50 -18.95
CA PRO A 147 -25.76 36.90 -18.96
C PRO A 147 -26.62 37.34 -17.77
N ASP A 148 -27.39 36.42 -17.18
CA ASP A 148 -28.34 36.71 -16.10
C ASP A 148 -27.76 36.48 -14.69
N ILE A 149 -26.89 35.47 -14.53
CA ILE A 149 -26.40 35.01 -13.22
C ILE A 149 -24.89 35.15 -12.98
N SER A 150 -24.12 35.69 -13.93
CA SER A 150 -22.65 35.77 -13.94
C SER A 150 -21.94 34.48 -14.39
N GLU A 151 -20.94 34.66 -15.26
CA GLU A 151 -20.01 33.64 -15.73
C GLU A 151 -19.23 32.96 -14.57
N GLU A 152 -19.01 33.68 -13.45
CA GLU A 152 -18.35 33.18 -12.22
C GLU A 152 -18.92 31.82 -11.75
N VAL A 153 -20.23 31.60 -11.95
CA VAL A 153 -20.93 30.35 -11.61
C VAL A 153 -20.35 29.15 -12.36
N ALA A 154 -20.18 29.28 -13.68
CA ALA A 154 -19.66 28.24 -14.55
C ALA A 154 -18.14 28.10 -14.41
N THR A 155 -17.38 29.21 -14.39
CA THR A 155 -15.91 29.17 -14.29
C THR A 155 -15.44 28.54 -12.98
N THR A 156 -16.10 28.86 -11.85
CA THR A 156 -15.77 28.28 -10.54
C THR A 156 -16.16 26.81 -10.46
N ALA A 157 -17.32 26.44 -11.02
CA ALA A 157 -17.76 25.04 -11.10
C ALA A 157 -16.78 24.18 -11.92
N GLN A 158 -16.34 24.68 -13.08
CA GLN A 158 -15.35 24.05 -13.94
C GLN A 158 -14.00 23.89 -13.21
N SER A 159 -13.51 24.96 -12.57
CA SER A 159 -12.24 24.92 -11.82
C SER A 159 -12.26 23.89 -10.66
N ARG A 160 -13.37 23.82 -9.89
CA ARG A 160 -13.52 22.80 -8.83
C ARG A 160 -13.63 21.38 -9.41
N LEU A 161 -14.27 21.22 -10.57
CA LEU A 161 -14.38 19.92 -11.26
C LEU A 161 -13.01 19.42 -11.75
N ASP A 162 -12.22 20.29 -12.36
CA ASP A 162 -10.87 19.97 -12.82
C ASP A 162 -9.92 19.64 -11.65
N ALA A 163 -10.03 20.37 -10.54
CA ALA A 163 -9.29 20.06 -9.31
C ALA A 163 -9.65 18.68 -8.75
N TYR A 164 -10.93 18.32 -8.72
CA TYR A 164 -11.39 16.98 -8.31
C TYR A 164 -10.87 15.87 -9.23
N LEU A 165 -10.96 16.05 -10.56
CA LEU A 165 -10.49 15.07 -11.54
C LEU A 165 -8.97 14.87 -11.46
N ALA A 166 -8.19 15.95 -11.28
CA ALA A 166 -6.75 15.87 -11.05
C ALA A 166 -6.42 15.10 -9.75
N ALA A 167 -7.17 15.34 -8.66
CA ALA A 167 -6.98 14.63 -7.39
C ALA A 167 -7.32 13.13 -7.50
N GLU A 168 -8.41 12.75 -8.20
CA GLU A 168 -8.72 11.34 -8.47
C GLU A 168 -7.67 10.66 -9.34
N GLN A 169 -7.15 11.34 -10.37
CA GLN A 169 -6.08 10.81 -11.24
C GLN A 169 -4.80 10.55 -10.43
N GLN A 170 -4.37 11.50 -9.60
CA GLN A 170 -3.21 11.34 -8.71
C GLN A 170 -3.43 10.20 -7.71
N GLN A 171 -4.62 10.10 -7.10
CA GLN A 171 -4.94 9.00 -6.18
C GLN A 171 -4.94 7.64 -6.90
N GLY A 172 -5.42 7.57 -8.13
CA GLY A 172 -5.39 6.37 -8.98
C GLY A 172 -3.96 5.92 -9.31
N GLN A 173 -3.10 6.85 -9.72
CA GLN A 173 -1.67 6.60 -9.95
C GLN A 173 -0.97 6.12 -8.67
N ALA A 174 -1.23 6.76 -7.53
CA ALA A 174 -0.67 6.37 -6.24
C ALA A 174 -1.12 4.98 -5.78
N LYS A 175 -2.40 4.63 -5.98
CA LYS A 175 -2.95 3.28 -5.72
C LYS A 175 -2.26 2.23 -6.60
N LYS A 176 -2.03 2.52 -7.88
CA LYS A 176 -1.30 1.64 -8.82
C LYS A 176 0.15 1.46 -8.38
N ALA A 177 0.90 2.54 -8.16
CA ALA A 177 2.29 2.48 -7.70
C ALA A 177 2.46 1.70 -6.38
N LYS A 178 1.53 1.86 -5.43
CA LYS A 178 1.50 1.10 -4.17
C LYS A 178 1.24 -0.40 -4.39
N LYS A 179 0.39 -0.77 -5.34
CA LYS A 179 0.14 -2.17 -5.72
C LYS A 179 1.38 -2.79 -6.36
N ASP A 180 1.97 -2.09 -7.32
CA ASP A 180 3.08 -2.57 -8.13
C ASP A 180 4.35 -2.71 -7.29
N GLY A 181 4.72 -1.68 -6.51
CA GLY A 181 5.80 -1.78 -5.52
C GLY A 181 5.51 -2.80 -4.41
N GLY A 182 4.25 -2.95 -4.02
CA GLY A 182 3.81 -4.00 -3.09
C GLY A 182 3.98 -5.43 -3.62
N GLN A 183 3.93 -5.62 -4.95
CA GLN A 183 4.23 -6.88 -5.63
C GLN A 183 5.74 -7.10 -5.80
N ALA A 184 6.49 -6.07 -6.22
CA ALA A 184 7.95 -6.12 -6.34
C ALA A 184 8.61 -6.56 -5.02
N ILE A 185 8.30 -5.90 -3.90
CA ILE A 185 8.86 -6.25 -2.58
C ILE A 185 8.50 -7.70 -2.17
N LYS A 186 7.35 -8.25 -2.61
CA LYS A 186 7.00 -9.66 -2.35
C LYS A 186 7.80 -10.63 -3.22
N ALA A 187 8.10 -10.28 -4.47
CA ALA A 187 8.96 -11.06 -5.35
C ALA A 187 10.39 -11.09 -4.81
N ASP A 188 10.93 -9.92 -4.45
CA ASP A 188 12.27 -9.77 -3.87
C ASP A 188 12.40 -10.53 -2.54
N GLN A 189 11.42 -10.38 -1.62
CA GLN A 189 11.40 -11.14 -0.36
C GLN A 189 11.40 -12.67 -0.61
N ARG A 190 10.73 -13.14 -1.66
CA ARG A 190 10.72 -14.56 -2.04
C ARG A 190 12.06 -15.00 -2.63
N ALA A 191 12.66 -14.20 -3.51
CA ALA A 191 13.97 -14.49 -4.11
C ALA A 191 15.07 -14.54 -3.03
N LEU A 192 15.10 -13.53 -2.16
CA LEU A 192 16.00 -13.43 -1.02
C LEU A 192 15.87 -14.63 -0.07
N ALA A 193 14.64 -15.01 0.29
CA ALA A 193 14.38 -16.20 1.11
C ALA A 193 14.82 -17.52 0.45
N VAL A 194 14.77 -17.64 -0.87
CA VAL A 194 15.28 -18.82 -1.60
C VAL A 194 16.81 -18.87 -1.56
N VAL A 195 17.50 -17.74 -1.72
CA VAL A 195 18.96 -17.70 -1.63
C VAL A 195 19.45 -17.90 -0.19
N LEU A 196 18.78 -17.32 0.81
CA LEU A 196 19.07 -17.60 2.23
C LEU A 196 18.95 -19.09 2.56
N LEU A 197 17.94 -19.79 2.03
CA LEU A 197 17.84 -21.25 2.19
C LEU A 197 19.00 -22.00 1.51
N ARG A 198 19.42 -21.57 0.32
CA ARG A 198 20.58 -22.17 -0.38
C ARG A 198 21.86 -21.98 0.45
N CYS A 199 22.14 -20.77 0.91
CA CYS A 199 23.26 -20.49 1.81
C CYS A 199 23.21 -21.37 3.08
N TYR A 200 22.04 -21.46 3.73
CA TYR A 200 21.84 -22.27 4.93
C TYR A 200 22.09 -23.77 4.68
N ALA A 201 21.57 -24.32 3.58
CA ALA A 201 21.79 -25.70 3.19
C ALA A 201 23.26 -26.00 2.83
N THR A 202 23.94 -25.10 2.11
CA THR A 202 25.36 -25.23 1.78
C THR A 202 26.24 -25.18 3.03
N LEU A 203 25.94 -24.29 3.99
CA LEU A 203 26.68 -24.18 5.25
C LEU A 203 26.43 -25.40 6.15
N LEU A 204 25.19 -25.88 6.27
CA LEU A 204 24.90 -27.12 7.00
C LEU A 204 25.59 -28.35 6.38
N ALA A 205 25.70 -28.43 5.05
CA ALA A 205 26.39 -29.52 4.39
C ALA A 205 27.91 -29.47 4.60
N ALA A 206 28.49 -28.27 4.64
CA ALA A 206 29.92 -28.08 4.91
C ALA A 206 30.29 -28.37 6.38
N PHE A 207 29.42 -27.98 7.32
CA PHE A 207 29.58 -28.21 8.75
C PHE A 207 28.77 -29.42 9.26
N ALA A 208 28.72 -30.51 8.50
CA ALA A 208 27.89 -31.67 8.82
C ALA A 208 28.18 -32.25 10.23
N ASP A 209 29.45 -32.30 10.62
CA ASP A 209 29.89 -32.78 11.95
C ASP A 209 29.65 -31.74 13.08
N ASN A 210 29.52 -30.46 12.74
CA ASN A 210 29.42 -29.34 13.69
C ASN A 210 28.36 -28.32 13.24
N PRO A 211 27.07 -28.70 13.14
CA PRO A 211 26.04 -27.86 12.50
C PRO A 211 25.79 -26.53 13.21
N GLU A 212 26.20 -26.38 14.47
CA GLU A 212 26.20 -25.10 15.19
C GLU A 212 27.06 -24.03 14.51
N GLN A 213 28.12 -24.42 13.79
CA GLN A 213 28.94 -23.50 13.01
C GLN A 213 28.19 -22.90 11.82
N ALA A 214 27.22 -23.63 11.25
CA ALA A 214 26.34 -23.07 10.22
C ALA A 214 25.38 -22.01 10.79
N ALA A 215 25.00 -22.13 12.07
CA ALA A 215 24.08 -21.20 12.73
C ALA A 215 24.71 -19.81 12.99
N THR A 216 26.04 -19.70 13.13
CA THR A 216 26.70 -18.40 13.35
C THR A 216 26.56 -17.43 12.17
N TYR A 217 26.23 -17.94 10.97
CA TYR A 217 25.97 -17.14 9.78
C TYR A 217 24.53 -16.58 9.73
N PHE A 218 23.63 -16.97 10.63
CA PHE A 218 22.22 -16.57 10.59
C PHE A 218 21.71 -16.18 11.98
N ASP A 219 21.22 -14.95 12.14
CA ASP A 219 20.43 -14.61 13.32
C ASP A 219 19.02 -15.22 13.22
N LEU A 220 18.94 -16.52 13.55
CA LEU A 220 17.70 -17.28 13.56
C LEU A 220 16.70 -16.78 14.63
N SER A 221 17.10 -15.91 15.56
CA SER A 221 16.17 -15.26 16.50
C SER A 221 15.18 -14.32 15.80
N MET A 222 15.54 -13.82 14.61
CA MET A 222 14.68 -12.99 13.77
C MET A 222 13.52 -13.78 13.12
N LEU A 223 13.60 -15.12 13.14
CA LEU A 223 12.52 -15.99 12.67
C LEU A 223 11.37 -16.03 13.69
N PRO A 224 10.11 -16.04 13.23
CA PRO A 224 8.95 -16.12 14.11
C PRO A 224 8.97 -17.45 14.86
N SER A 225 8.98 -17.37 16.19
CA SER A 225 8.86 -18.54 17.06
C SER A 225 7.62 -19.37 16.72
N LYS A 226 7.66 -20.67 17.07
CA LYS A 226 6.55 -21.62 16.87
C LYS A 226 5.21 -20.94 17.24
N PRO A 227 4.11 -21.19 16.51
CA PRO A 227 2.81 -20.69 16.94
C PRO A 227 2.62 -21.08 18.41
N LYS A 228 2.37 -20.09 19.27
CA LYS A 228 1.72 -20.37 20.56
C LYS A 228 0.49 -21.19 20.19
N ALA A 229 0.45 -22.45 20.62
CA ALA A 229 -0.79 -23.19 20.56
C ALA A 229 -1.84 -22.31 21.23
N ALA A 230 -3.01 -22.15 20.60
CA ALA A 230 -4.11 -21.45 21.24
C ALA A 230 -4.28 -22.06 22.63
N LYS A 231 -4.42 -21.22 23.66
CA LYS A 231 -4.65 -21.69 25.04
C LYS A 231 -5.99 -22.41 25.07
N ALA A 232 -5.98 -23.70 24.76
CA ALA A 232 -7.14 -24.56 24.84
C ALA A 232 -7.41 -24.86 26.32
N ASP A 233 -8.51 -24.29 26.83
CA ASP A 233 -9.36 -24.75 27.92
C ASP A 233 -8.78 -25.69 29.00
N LYS A 234 -7.63 -25.34 29.58
CA LYS A 234 -7.12 -25.98 30.80
C LYS A 234 -7.59 -25.30 32.10
N ALA A 235 -8.69 -24.53 32.02
CA ALA A 235 -9.23 -23.73 33.12
C ALA A 235 -10.74 -23.98 33.38
N LYS A 236 -11.29 -25.09 32.90
CA LYS A 236 -12.73 -25.44 33.03
C LYS A 236 -13.02 -26.86 33.54
N LEU A 237 -12.04 -27.53 34.13
CA LEU A 237 -12.19 -28.92 34.61
C LEU A 237 -11.72 -29.16 36.06
N GLU A 238 -11.36 -28.11 36.80
CA GLU A 238 -10.95 -28.18 38.23
C GLU A 238 -11.90 -27.34 39.11
N THR A 239 -13.21 -27.35 38.81
CA THR A 239 -14.21 -26.63 39.63
C THR A 239 -15.56 -27.36 39.71
N VAL A 240 -15.53 -28.69 39.61
CA VAL A 240 -16.64 -29.57 40.00
C VAL A 240 -16.07 -30.83 40.68
N VAL A 241 -15.77 -30.70 41.97
CA VAL A 241 -15.72 -31.77 42.98
C VAL A 241 -16.34 -31.21 44.24
#